data_AF-A0A0A7NXL7-F1
#
_entry.id   AF-A0A0A7NXL7-F1
#
_cell.length_a   1.000
_cell.length_b   1.000
_cell.length_c   1.000
_cell.angle_alpha   90.00
_cell.angle_beta   90.00
_cell.angle_gamma   90.00
#
_symmetry.space_group_name_H-M   'P 1'
#
loop_
_entity.id
_entity.type
_entity.pdbx_description
1 polymer ?
#
loop_
_entity_poly.entity_id
_entity_poly.type
_entity_poly.pdbx_seq_one_letter_code
_entity_poly.pdbx_strand_id
1 'polypeptide(L)'
;DDEDVWDDIHRSKAEVAWCWLKYSINLLAEYANICEGGKIENVMESSAKLSEEPDVLVIESKVPFSVTSFDEARKVFIFGQNQIKEAKLYYTLSDHANNYVQLVQDHSKLYKHLILYEEDLGRQSKMQKRRLDMLEDVLSKLNPQYYLAVCRQLRFELGETYYELVDLKLKIMNSSTQGPVLATVKKINLLIMRCIDHFKSFIDSLKDREGMLPDVFTDDLVRAALVAHFYLGCLFTKLIESDTVKKLHNLSCSEENYKYILEYSEKNPDHNIHI
;
A
#
# COMPACT_ATOMS: atom_id res chain seq x y z
N ASP A 1 -25.20 -33.35 1.81
CA ASP A 1 -25.67 -32.84 0.51
C ASP A 1 -24.47 -32.61 -0.39
N ASP A 2 -24.58 -32.96 -1.67
CA ASP A 2 -23.48 -32.83 -2.64
C ASP A 2 -23.10 -31.37 -2.91
N GLU A 3 -24.02 -30.42 -2.68
CA GLU A 3 -23.83 -28.98 -2.87
C GLU A 3 -22.79 -28.40 -1.89
N ASP A 4 -22.84 -28.80 -0.62
CA ASP A 4 -21.85 -28.39 0.40
C ASP A 4 -20.44 -28.91 0.07
N VAL A 5 -20.34 -30.11 -0.51
CA VAL A 5 -19.06 -30.71 -0.91
C VAL A 5 -18.43 -29.94 -2.07
N TRP A 6 -19.23 -29.49 -3.04
CA TRP A 6 -18.73 -28.68 -4.14
C TRP A 6 -18.30 -27.29 -3.66
N ASP A 7 -19.06 -26.65 -2.77
CA ASP A 7 -18.67 -25.36 -2.18
C ASP A 7 -17.31 -25.46 -1.46
N ASP A 8 -17.15 -26.49 -0.62
CA ASP A 8 -15.90 -26.79 0.09
C ASP A 8 -14.70 -26.93 -0.87
N ILE A 9 -14.88 -27.67 -1.98
CA ILE A 9 -13.82 -27.85 -2.99
C ILE A 9 -13.44 -26.51 -3.64
N HIS A 10 -14.42 -25.67 -4.02
CA HIS A 10 -14.14 -24.37 -4.63
C HIS A 10 -13.46 -23.42 -3.64
N ARG A 11 -13.90 -23.42 -2.38
CA ARG A 11 -13.26 -22.66 -1.30
C ARG A 11 -11.82 -23.09 -1.11
N SER A 12 -11.55 -24.39 -0.94
CA SER A 12 -10.19 -24.91 -0.77
C SER A 12 -9.29 -24.59 -1.96
N LYS A 13 -9.81 -24.65 -3.20
CA LYS A 13 -9.04 -24.25 -4.38
C LYS A 13 -8.66 -22.76 -4.32
N ALA A 14 -9.57 -21.90 -3.91
CA ALA A 14 -9.32 -20.47 -3.76
C ALA A 14 -8.32 -20.16 -2.63
N GLU A 15 -8.39 -20.87 -1.51
CA GLU A 15 -7.44 -20.77 -0.39
C GLU A 15 -6.03 -21.17 -0.83
N VAL A 16 -5.88 -22.28 -1.55
CA VAL A 16 -4.57 -22.72 -2.08
C VAL A 16 -4.00 -21.68 -3.04
N ALA A 17 -4.81 -21.13 -3.95
CA ALA A 17 -4.38 -20.06 -4.83
C ALA A 17 -3.93 -18.83 -4.02
N TRP A 18 -4.67 -18.46 -2.98
CA TRP A 18 -4.30 -17.34 -2.12
C TRP A 18 -2.97 -17.57 -1.37
N CYS A 19 -2.72 -18.79 -0.88
CA CYS A 19 -1.42 -19.15 -0.29
C CYS A 19 -0.27 -18.94 -1.28
N TRP A 20 -0.44 -19.37 -2.53
CA TRP A 20 0.56 -19.15 -3.59
C TRP A 20 0.75 -17.67 -3.94
N LEU A 21 -0.31 -16.86 -3.88
CA LEU A 21 -0.21 -15.41 -4.00
C LEU A 21 0.62 -14.82 -2.85
N LYS A 22 0.35 -15.20 -1.60
CA LYS A 22 1.12 -14.73 -0.43
C LYS A 22 2.59 -15.12 -0.54
N TYR A 23 2.87 -16.35 -0.99
CA TYR A 23 4.23 -16.78 -1.29
C TYR A 23 4.90 -15.89 -2.33
N SER A 24 4.21 -15.59 -3.43
CA SER A 24 4.71 -14.69 -4.49
C SER A 24 5.01 -13.28 -3.98
N ILE A 25 4.15 -12.74 -3.11
CA ILE A 25 4.35 -11.42 -2.49
C ILE A 25 5.62 -11.42 -1.63
N ASN A 26 5.78 -12.45 -0.77
CA ASN A 26 6.93 -12.55 0.13
C ASN A 26 8.24 -12.76 -0.64
N LEU A 27 8.20 -13.56 -1.71
CA LEU A 27 9.36 -13.78 -2.58
C LEU A 27 9.82 -12.49 -3.27
N LEU A 28 8.90 -11.63 -3.69
CA LEU A 28 9.25 -10.30 -4.23
C LEU A 28 9.69 -9.32 -3.13
N ALA A 29 9.17 -9.46 -1.92
CA ALA A 29 9.51 -8.59 -0.79
C ALA A 29 10.92 -8.85 -0.26
N GLU A 30 11.49 -10.03 -0.50
CA GLU A 30 12.82 -10.42 -0.04
C GLU A 30 13.92 -9.44 -0.46
N TYR A 31 13.84 -8.91 -1.70
CA TYR A 31 14.80 -7.90 -2.18
C TYR A 31 14.77 -6.61 -1.38
N ALA A 32 13.61 -6.17 -0.90
CA ALA A 32 13.50 -5.00 -0.03
C ALA A 32 14.27 -5.22 1.27
N ASN A 33 14.11 -6.40 1.90
CA ASN A 33 14.81 -6.76 3.14
C ASN A 33 16.33 -6.83 2.94
N ILE A 34 16.80 -7.24 1.76
CA ILE A 34 18.22 -7.28 1.41
C ILE A 34 18.77 -5.86 1.24
N CYS A 35 18.05 -4.97 0.54
CA CYS A 35 18.47 -3.59 0.31
C CYS A 35 18.50 -2.72 1.59
N GLU A 36 17.63 -3.01 2.57
CA GLU A 36 17.55 -2.27 3.85
C GLU A 36 18.61 -2.68 4.88
N GLY A 37 19.66 -3.43 4.47
CA GLY A 37 20.78 -3.80 5.33
C GLY A 37 20.74 -5.24 5.84
N GLY A 38 19.87 -6.09 5.28
CA GLY A 38 19.91 -7.53 5.50
C GLY A 38 21.24 -8.11 5.00
N LYS A 39 22.04 -8.71 5.89
CA LYS A 39 23.27 -9.42 5.50
C LYS A 39 22.91 -10.54 4.52
N ILE A 40 23.49 -10.51 3.33
CA ILE A 40 23.41 -11.58 2.31
C ILE A 40 23.97 -12.91 2.82
N GLU A 41 24.86 -12.87 3.83
CA GLU A 41 25.73 -13.98 4.24
C GLU A 41 25.03 -15.24 4.79
N ASN A 42 23.70 -15.24 5.03
CA ASN A 42 23.01 -16.42 5.58
C ASN A 42 21.79 -16.92 4.78
N VAL A 43 21.41 -16.29 3.66
CA VAL A 43 20.20 -16.71 2.89
C VAL A 43 20.55 -17.70 1.78
N MET A 44 21.75 -17.61 1.22
CA MET A 44 22.19 -18.47 0.10
C MET A 44 22.42 -19.95 0.48
N GLU A 45 22.36 -20.31 1.77
CA GLU A 45 22.68 -21.67 2.24
C GLU A 45 21.48 -22.53 2.65
N SER A 46 20.23 -22.06 2.55
CA SER A 46 19.08 -22.96 2.76
C SER A 46 18.35 -23.27 1.46
N SER A 47 18.55 -24.47 0.96
CA SER A 47 17.72 -25.12 -0.06
C SER A 47 16.30 -25.42 0.47
N ALA A 48 15.59 -24.41 0.97
CA ALA A 48 14.30 -24.61 1.59
C ALA A 48 13.22 -24.68 0.52
N LYS A 49 13.13 -25.84 -0.14
CA LYS A 49 11.90 -26.27 -0.82
C LYS A 49 10.75 -26.08 0.17
N LEU A 50 9.66 -25.45 -0.25
CA LEU A 50 8.46 -25.27 0.59
C LEU A 50 7.95 -26.59 1.16
N SER A 51 8.10 -27.67 0.40
CA SER A 51 7.67 -29.01 0.78
C SER A 51 8.48 -30.06 0.00
N GLU A 52 8.53 -31.29 0.52
CA GLU A 52 9.04 -32.45 -0.22
C GLU A 52 7.94 -33.12 -1.07
N GLU A 53 6.68 -32.68 -0.93
CA GLU A 53 5.53 -33.23 -1.66
C GLU A 53 5.65 -32.97 -3.17
N PRO A 54 5.60 -34.01 -4.04
CA PRO A 54 5.80 -33.86 -5.48
C PRO A 54 4.87 -32.84 -6.14
N ASP A 55 3.59 -32.81 -5.75
CA ASP A 55 2.60 -31.91 -6.33
C ASP A 55 2.86 -30.45 -5.97
N VAL A 56 3.38 -30.19 -4.76
CA VAL A 56 3.78 -28.84 -4.32
C VAL A 56 5.02 -28.40 -5.08
N LEU A 57 6.00 -29.28 -5.25
CA LEU A 57 7.24 -29.01 -6.00
C LEU A 57 6.97 -28.64 -7.46
N VAL A 58 6.00 -29.29 -8.10
CA VAL A 58 5.58 -28.96 -9.47
C VAL A 58 5.06 -27.53 -9.57
N ILE A 59 4.32 -27.05 -8.57
CA ILE A 59 3.80 -25.68 -8.56
C ILE A 59 4.91 -24.69 -8.18
N GLU A 60 5.70 -24.99 -7.15
CA GLU A 60 6.82 -24.17 -6.69
C GLU A 60 7.83 -23.90 -7.82
N SER A 61 8.14 -24.91 -8.62
CA SER A 61 9.06 -24.80 -9.76
C SER A 61 8.63 -23.81 -10.86
N LYS A 62 7.39 -23.32 -10.83
CA LYS A 62 6.88 -22.30 -11.78
C LYS A 62 7.42 -20.90 -11.46
N VAL A 63 7.97 -20.70 -10.27
CA VAL A 63 8.61 -19.45 -9.84
C VAL A 63 10.06 -19.73 -9.43
N PRO A 64 10.97 -18.76 -9.58
CA PRO A 64 12.33 -18.92 -9.09
C PRO A 64 12.36 -19.02 -7.57
N PHE A 65 13.40 -19.67 -7.04
CA PHE A 65 13.64 -19.79 -5.60
C PHE A 65 13.99 -18.45 -4.93
N SER A 66 14.72 -17.59 -5.65
CA SER A 66 15.06 -16.24 -5.23
C SER A 66 14.93 -15.28 -6.42
N VAL A 67 14.72 -14.00 -6.14
CA VAL A 67 14.46 -12.99 -7.17
C VAL A 67 15.52 -11.90 -7.11
N THR A 68 16.36 -11.86 -8.14
CA THR A 68 17.52 -10.94 -8.22
C THR A 68 17.46 -10.00 -9.41
N SER A 69 16.50 -10.20 -10.32
CA SER A 69 16.34 -9.40 -11.53
C SER A 69 14.87 -9.06 -11.80
N PHE A 70 14.64 -8.02 -12.61
CA PHE A 70 13.29 -7.65 -13.04
C PHE A 70 12.58 -8.77 -13.82
N ASP A 71 13.30 -9.52 -14.66
CA ASP A 71 12.70 -10.60 -15.44
C ASP A 71 12.22 -11.75 -14.55
N GLU A 72 12.96 -12.08 -13.48
CA GLU A 72 12.53 -13.02 -12.46
C GLU A 72 11.33 -12.48 -11.67
N ALA A 73 11.40 -11.22 -11.24
CA ALA A 73 10.33 -10.57 -10.50
C ALA A 73 9.02 -10.56 -11.31
N ARG A 74 9.13 -10.30 -12.62
CA ARG A 74 8.02 -10.34 -13.55
C ARG A 74 7.41 -11.74 -13.69
N LYS A 75 8.22 -12.81 -13.69
CA LYS A 75 7.69 -14.19 -13.69
C LYS A 75 6.87 -14.48 -12.44
N VAL A 76 7.40 -14.13 -11.26
CA VAL A 76 6.68 -14.25 -9.97
C VAL A 76 5.40 -13.43 -9.98
N PHE A 77 5.45 -12.20 -10.50
CA PHE A 77 4.31 -11.31 -10.62
C PHE A 77 3.20 -11.90 -11.52
N ILE A 78 3.55 -12.49 -12.66
CA ILE A 78 2.59 -13.15 -13.57
C ILE A 78 1.97 -14.37 -12.88
N PHE A 79 2.77 -15.17 -12.19
CA PHE A 79 2.29 -16.32 -11.43
C PHE A 79 1.28 -15.87 -10.36
N GLY A 80 1.65 -14.90 -9.50
CA GLY A 80 0.77 -14.36 -8.46
C GLY A 80 -0.53 -13.75 -9.02
N GLN A 81 -0.47 -13.04 -10.16
CA GLN A 81 -1.68 -12.54 -10.84
C GLN A 81 -2.62 -13.66 -11.28
N ASN A 82 -2.10 -14.79 -11.75
CA ASN A 82 -2.94 -15.92 -12.11
C ASN A 82 -3.61 -16.52 -10.86
N GLN A 83 -2.89 -16.59 -9.74
CA GLN A 83 -3.47 -17.02 -8.46
C GLN A 83 -4.58 -16.08 -7.97
N ILE A 84 -4.42 -14.77 -8.14
CA ILE A 84 -5.48 -13.79 -7.84
C ILE A 84 -6.73 -14.05 -8.67
N LYS A 85 -6.57 -14.37 -9.96
CA LYS A 85 -7.71 -14.68 -10.84
C LYS A 85 -8.45 -15.92 -10.35
N GLU A 86 -7.72 -16.99 -10.00
CA GLU A 86 -8.32 -18.21 -9.45
C GLU A 86 -9.04 -17.96 -8.11
N ALA A 87 -8.41 -17.26 -7.17
CA ALA A 87 -9.01 -16.96 -5.87
C ALA A 87 -10.29 -16.12 -5.99
N LYS A 88 -10.33 -15.19 -6.96
CA LYS A 88 -11.50 -14.33 -7.23
C LYS A 88 -12.67 -15.06 -7.91
N LEU A 89 -12.50 -16.31 -8.36
CA LEU A 89 -13.62 -17.12 -8.83
C LEU A 89 -14.57 -17.49 -7.68
N TYR A 90 -14.06 -17.59 -6.45
CA TYR A 90 -14.83 -17.91 -5.24
C TYR A 90 -15.03 -16.67 -4.35
N TYR A 91 -13.95 -15.96 -4.02
CA TYR A 91 -14.03 -14.77 -3.19
C TYR A 91 -14.48 -13.57 -4.02
N THR A 92 -15.77 -13.35 -4.11
CA THR A 92 -16.41 -12.21 -4.78
C THR A 92 -16.68 -11.08 -3.79
N LEU A 93 -16.92 -9.87 -4.30
CA LEU A 93 -17.32 -8.75 -3.43
C LEU A 93 -18.71 -8.94 -2.81
N SER A 94 -19.62 -9.64 -3.51
CA SER A 94 -20.99 -9.89 -3.04
C SER A 94 -21.04 -10.90 -1.89
N ASP A 95 -20.30 -12.00 -2.04
CA ASP A 95 -20.45 -13.15 -1.15
C ASP A 95 -19.36 -13.14 -0.06
N HIS A 96 -18.20 -12.56 -0.37
CA HIS A 96 -17.00 -12.61 0.46
C HIS A 96 -16.27 -11.27 0.54
N ALA A 97 -17.00 -10.18 0.82
CA ALA A 97 -16.50 -8.81 0.74
C ALA A 97 -15.13 -8.58 1.41
N ASN A 98 -14.95 -9.05 2.65
CA ASN A 98 -13.67 -8.89 3.37
C ASN A 98 -12.52 -9.61 2.68
N ASN A 99 -12.72 -10.86 2.23
CA ASN A 99 -11.71 -11.64 1.52
C ASN A 99 -11.39 -11.01 0.16
N TYR A 100 -12.41 -10.54 -0.56
CA TYR A 100 -12.23 -9.85 -1.84
C TYR A 100 -11.39 -8.58 -1.68
N VAL A 101 -11.67 -7.76 -0.66
CA VAL A 101 -10.87 -6.55 -0.38
C VAL A 101 -9.42 -6.94 -0.07
N GLN A 102 -9.20 -7.95 0.77
CA GLN A 102 -7.85 -8.40 1.11
C GLN A 102 -7.09 -8.92 -0.13
N LEU A 103 -7.76 -9.63 -1.05
CA LEU A 103 -7.19 -10.03 -2.35
C LEU A 103 -6.82 -8.84 -3.23
N VAL A 104 -7.61 -7.76 -3.21
CA VAL A 104 -7.28 -6.51 -3.93
C VAL A 104 -6.05 -5.84 -3.31
N GLN A 105 -5.96 -5.78 -1.98
CA GLN A 105 -4.78 -5.24 -1.29
C GLN A 105 -3.53 -6.10 -1.53
N ASP A 106 -3.67 -7.43 -1.57
CA ASP A 106 -2.57 -8.33 -1.92
C ASP A 106 -2.10 -8.13 -3.36
N HIS A 107 -3.03 -7.87 -4.29
CA HIS A 107 -2.67 -7.48 -5.64
C HIS A 107 -1.93 -6.14 -5.68
N SER A 108 -2.36 -5.14 -4.91
CA SER A 108 -1.65 -3.88 -4.73
C SER A 108 -0.22 -4.10 -4.21
N LYS A 109 -0.05 -4.94 -3.18
CA LYS A 109 1.27 -5.32 -2.64
C LYS A 109 2.15 -6.03 -3.65
N LEU A 110 1.59 -6.91 -4.48
CA LEU A 110 2.32 -7.59 -5.55
C LEU A 110 2.94 -6.57 -6.53
N TYR A 111 2.20 -5.51 -6.90
CA TYR A 111 2.77 -4.39 -7.67
C TYR A 111 3.79 -3.59 -6.85
N LYS A 112 3.51 -3.30 -5.57
CA LYS A 112 4.43 -2.55 -4.67
C LYS A 112 5.83 -3.16 -4.70
N HIS A 113 5.93 -4.48 -4.55
CA HIS A 113 7.22 -5.15 -4.55
C HIS A 113 7.83 -5.30 -5.94
N LEU A 114 7.03 -5.51 -7.00
CA LEU A 114 7.54 -5.52 -8.37
C LEU A 114 8.23 -4.20 -8.75
N ILE A 115 7.68 -3.05 -8.31
CA ILE A 115 8.21 -1.71 -8.61
C ILE A 115 9.67 -1.57 -8.16
N LEU A 116 10.10 -2.26 -7.11
CA LEU A 116 11.46 -2.20 -6.58
C LEU A 116 12.52 -2.71 -7.57
N TYR A 117 12.12 -3.57 -8.50
CA TYR A 117 12.99 -4.13 -9.53
C TYR A 117 12.92 -3.36 -10.86
N GLU A 118 12.01 -2.39 -11.00
CA GLU A 118 11.83 -1.64 -12.23
C GLU A 118 12.68 -0.37 -12.19
N GLU A 119 13.52 -0.16 -13.20
CA GLU A 119 14.39 1.03 -13.29
C GLU A 119 13.70 2.21 -14.01
N ASP A 120 12.79 1.91 -14.95
CA ASP A 120 12.11 2.95 -15.72
C ASP A 120 11.05 3.67 -14.86
N LEU A 121 11.33 4.93 -14.51
CA LEU A 121 10.44 5.77 -13.70
C LEU A 121 9.04 5.95 -14.33
N GLY A 122 8.94 5.84 -15.67
CA GLY A 122 7.67 5.87 -16.40
C GLY A 122 6.82 4.63 -16.13
N ARG A 123 7.41 3.44 -16.14
CA ARG A 123 6.77 2.16 -15.81
C ARG A 123 6.45 2.08 -14.33
N GLN A 124 7.36 2.50 -13.44
CA GLN A 124 7.05 2.64 -12.00
C GLN A 124 5.80 3.49 -11.79
N SER A 125 5.68 4.62 -12.49
CA SER A 125 4.51 5.50 -12.39
C SER A 125 3.21 4.82 -12.84
N LYS A 126 3.27 4.00 -13.90
CA LYS A 126 2.11 3.26 -14.40
C LYS A 126 1.69 2.16 -13.43
N MET A 127 2.65 1.46 -12.83
CA MET A 127 2.40 0.45 -11.80
C MET A 127 1.78 1.07 -10.54
N GLN A 128 2.30 2.21 -10.08
CA GLN A 128 1.69 2.95 -8.97
C GLN A 128 0.27 3.40 -9.30
N LYS A 129 0.03 3.93 -10.51
CA LYS A 129 -1.33 4.31 -10.91
C LYS A 129 -2.27 3.10 -10.95
N ARG A 130 -1.79 1.94 -11.39
CA ARG A 130 -2.57 0.70 -11.37
C ARG A 130 -2.96 0.29 -9.95
N ARG A 131 -2.07 0.43 -8.97
CA ARG A 131 -2.39 0.22 -7.55
C ARG A 131 -3.51 1.15 -7.08
N LEU A 132 -3.38 2.45 -7.37
CA LEU A 132 -4.41 3.45 -7.05
C LEU A 132 -5.77 3.08 -7.65
N ASP A 133 -5.82 2.76 -8.95
CA ASP A 133 -7.08 2.41 -9.62
C ASP A 133 -7.79 1.23 -8.96
N MET A 134 -7.04 0.19 -8.55
CA MET A 134 -7.62 -0.99 -7.90
C MET A 134 -8.15 -0.69 -6.50
N LEU A 135 -7.39 0.09 -5.71
CA LEU A 135 -7.76 0.45 -4.35
C LEU A 135 -8.92 1.46 -4.32
N GLU A 136 -8.95 2.43 -5.23
CA GLU A 136 -10.06 3.38 -5.39
C GLU A 136 -11.35 2.66 -5.82
N ASP A 137 -11.25 1.73 -6.77
CA ASP A 137 -12.39 0.94 -7.25
C ASP A 137 -13.05 0.16 -6.11
N VAL A 138 -12.27 -0.56 -5.29
CA VAL A 138 -12.84 -1.32 -4.18
C VAL A 138 -13.37 -0.41 -3.07
N LEU A 139 -12.66 0.67 -2.72
CA LEU A 139 -13.12 1.61 -1.71
C LEU A 139 -14.46 2.25 -2.09
N SER A 140 -14.65 2.57 -3.38
CA SER A 140 -15.89 3.19 -3.87
C SER A 140 -17.13 2.29 -3.77
N LYS A 141 -16.93 0.98 -3.61
CA LYS A 141 -18.01 -0.02 -3.54
C LYS A 141 -18.34 -0.46 -2.13
N LEU A 142 -17.53 -0.10 -1.14
CA LEU A 142 -17.76 -0.45 0.26
C LEU A 142 -18.69 0.54 0.94
N ASN A 143 -19.59 0.03 1.79
CA ASN A 143 -20.38 0.86 2.68
C ASN A 143 -19.59 1.16 3.97
N PRO A 144 -19.19 2.42 4.24
CA PRO A 144 -18.39 2.77 5.41
C PRO A 144 -19.05 2.45 6.74
N GLN A 145 -20.38 2.33 6.79
CA GLN A 145 -21.11 1.98 8.02
C GLN A 145 -20.82 0.55 8.48
N TYR A 146 -20.66 -0.38 7.54
CA TYR A 146 -20.42 -1.80 7.83
C TYR A 146 -18.93 -2.17 7.77
N TYR A 147 -18.15 -1.45 6.96
CA TYR A 147 -16.75 -1.76 6.66
C TYR A 147 -15.79 -0.66 7.11
N LEU A 148 -16.09 0.05 8.21
CA LEU A 148 -15.33 1.23 8.65
C LEU A 148 -13.82 0.97 8.78
N ALA A 149 -13.44 -0.12 9.46
CA ALA A 149 -12.04 -0.50 9.66
C ALA A 149 -11.32 -0.76 8.32
N VAL A 150 -11.97 -1.47 7.41
CA VAL A 150 -11.43 -1.75 6.07
C VAL A 150 -11.31 -0.47 5.26
N CYS A 151 -12.31 0.42 5.34
CA CYS A 151 -12.27 1.73 4.66
C CYS A 151 -11.14 2.62 5.22
N ARG A 152 -10.87 2.57 6.53
CA ARG A 152 -9.72 3.25 7.16
C ARG A 152 -8.41 2.72 6.58
N GLN A 153 -8.24 1.41 6.56
CA GLN A 153 -7.05 0.76 6.01
C GLN A 153 -6.82 1.11 4.53
N LEU A 154 -7.87 1.06 3.70
CA LEU A 154 -7.78 1.42 2.28
C LEU A 154 -7.44 2.90 2.08
N ARG A 155 -8.02 3.82 2.87
CA ARG A 155 -7.69 5.24 2.79
C ARG A 155 -6.24 5.50 3.16
N PHE A 156 -5.74 4.84 4.19
CA PHE A 156 -4.35 4.95 4.60
C PHE A 156 -3.41 4.41 3.50
N GLU A 157 -3.67 3.22 2.98
CA GLU A 157 -2.89 2.62 1.88
C GLU A 157 -2.93 3.46 0.59
N LEU A 158 -4.07 4.07 0.26
CA LEU A 158 -4.20 5.03 -0.84
C LEU A 158 -3.35 6.28 -0.59
N GLY A 159 -3.37 6.82 0.63
CA GLY A 159 -2.53 7.94 1.05
C GLY A 159 -1.04 7.64 0.79
N GLU A 160 -0.54 6.51 1.29
CA GLU A 160 0.85 6.09 1.08
C GLU A 160 1.17 5.87 -0.40
N THR A 161 0.29 5.21 -1.15
CA THR A 161 0.50 4.96 -2.58
C THR A 161 0.54 6.26 -3.39
N TYR A 162 -0.32 7.23 -3.06
CA TYR A 162 -0.27 8.57 -3.65
C TYR A 162 1.02 9.31 -3.27
N TYR A 163 1.47 9.19 -2.01
CA TYR A 163 2.71 9.81 -1.54
C TYR A 163 3.92 9.28 -2.31
N GLU A 164 4.04 7.95 -2.44
CA GLU A 164 5.08 7.29 -3.25
C GLU A 164 5.05 7.77 -4.72
N LEU A 165 3.85 7.93 -5.31
CA LEU A 165 3.70 8.44 -6.67
C LEU A 165 4.10 9.92 -6.78
N VAL A 166 3.77 10.75 -5.79
CA VAL A 166 4.19 12.15 -5.74
C VAL A 166 5.71 12.24 -5.73
N ASP A 167 6.38 11.48 -4.87
CA ASP A 167 7.85 11.47 -4.78
C ASP A 167 8.49 11.03 -6.11
N LEU A 168 7.92 10.01 -6.75
CA LEU A 168 8.35 9.59 -8.08
C LEU A 168 8.18 10.70 -9.12
N LYS A 169 7.06 11.42 -9.13
CA LYS A 169 6.83 12.52 -10.08
C LYS A 169 7.73 13.73 -9.81
N LEU A 170 7.99 14.06 -8.55
CA LEU A 170 8.95 15.08 -8.17
C LEU A 170 10.36 14.69 -8.64
N LYS A 171 10.78 13.44 -8.44
CA LYS A 171 12.05 12.90 -8.93
C LYS A 171 12.18 13.05 -10.45
N ILE A 172 11.17 12.61 -11.21
CA ILE A 172 11.15 12.76 -12.68
C ILE A 172 11.25 14.23 -13.10
N MET A 173 10.50 15.12 -12.45
CA MET A 173 10.51 16.55 -12.76
C MET A 173 11.88 17.17 -12.49
N ASN A 174 12.51 16.84 -11.36
CA ASN A 174 13.81 17.37 -10.96
C ASN A 174 14.96 16.83 -11.82
N SER A 175 14.83 15.62 -12.38
CA SER A 175 15.80 15.07 -13.34
C SER A 175 15.63 15.61 -14.76
N SER A 176 14.57 16.36 -15.06
CA SER A 176 14.33 16.96 -16.37
C SER A 176 15.22 18.19 -16.60
N THR A 177 15.91 18.24 -17.74
CA THR A 177 16.73 19.39 -18.13
C THR A 177 15.92 20.63 -18.51
N GLN A 178 14.61 20.48 -18.77
CA GLN A 178 13.73 21.59 -19.20
C GLN A 178 13.13 22.39 -18.04
N GLY A 179 13.50 22.09 -16.78
CA GLY A 179 12.92 22.74 -15.60
C GLY A 179 11.43 22.42 -15.40
N PRO A 180 10.81 22.96 -14.34
CA PRO A 180 9.41 22.67 -14.01
C PRO A 180 8.45 23.38 -14.99
N VAL A 181 7.80 22.58 -15.84
CA VAL A 181 6.72 23.06 -16.73
C VAL A 181 5.43 23.22 -15.92
N LEU A 182 4.72 24.35 -16.08
CA LEU A 182 3.49 24.67 -15.35
C LEU A 182 2.44 23.54 -15.39
N ALA A 183 2.29 22.88 -16.54
CA ALA A 183 1.36 21.76 -16.68
C ALA A 183 1.77 20.55 -15.81
N THR A 184 3.07 20.28 -15.69
CA THR A 184 3.63 19.22 -14.83
C THR A 184 3.41 19.57 -13.36
N VAL A 185 3.70 20.81 -12.97
CA VAL A 185 3.46 21.32 -11.60
C VAL A 185 1.99 21.16 -11.20
N LYS A 186 1.05 21.56 -12.06
CA LYS A 186 -0.39 21.40 -11.79
C LYS A 186 -0.78 19.93 -11.58
N LYS A 187 -0.23 19.01 -12.37
CA LYS A 187 -0.49 17.57 -12.21
C LYS A 187 0.07 17.03 -10.90
N ILE A 188 1.28 17.45 -10.51
CA ILE A 188 1.89 17.03 -9.24
C ILE A 188 1.08 17.57 -8.05
N ASN A 189 0.71 18.85 -8.06
CA ASN A 189 -0.12 19.42 -7.00
C ASN A 189 -1.49 18.72 -6.92
N LEU A 190 -2.09 18.30 -8.04
CA LEU A 190 -3.33 17.52 -8.01
C LEU A 190 -3.13 16.17 -7.30
N LEU A 191 -2.02 15.48 -7.53
CA LEU A 191 -1.70 14.23 -6.83
C LEU A 191 -1.45 14.46 -5.33
N ILE A 192 -0.77 15.55 -4.97
CA ILE A 192 -0.56 15.95 -3.57
C ILE A 192 -1.91 16.21 -2.89
N MET A 193 -2.82 16.93 -3.54
CA MET A 193 -4.15 17.19 -2.98
C MET A 193 -4.95 15.89 -2.78
N ARG A 194 -4.89 14.94 -3.72
CA ARG A 194 -5.53 13.62 -3.54
C ARG A 194 -4.93 12.85 -2.37
N CYS A 195 -3.61 12.90 -2.20
CA CYS A 195 -2.92 12.30 -1.05
C CYS A 195 -3.41 12.91 0.28
N ILE A 196 -3.46 14.25 0.35
CA ILE A 196 -3.99 15.00 1.50
C ILE A 196 -5.44 14.59 1.79
N ASP A 197 -6.30 14.50 0.76
CA ASP A 197 -7.70 14.12 0.93
C ASP A 197 -7.86 12.73 1.55
N HIS A 198 -7.02 11.76 1.15
CA HIS A 198 -7.04 10.41 1.72
C HIS A 198 -6.60 10.37 3.19
N PHE A 199 -5.51 11.05 3.55
CA PHE A 199 -5.07 11.11 4.95
C PHE A 199 -6.04 11.91 5.83
N LYS A 200 -6.58 13.02 5.34
CA LYS A 200 -7.64 13.76 6.05
C LYS A 200 -8.88 12.91 6.25
N SER A 201 -9.36 12.22 5.21
CA SER A 201 -10.52 11.32 5.31
C SER A 201 -10.28 10.16 6.28
N PHE A 202 -9.03 9.66 6.36
CA PHE A 202 -8.64 8.67 7.36
C PHE A 202 -8.74 9.25 8.78
N ILE A 203 -8.10 10.39 9.05
CA ILE A 203 -8.15 11.06 10.37
C ILE A 203 -9.57 11.43 10.75
N ASP A 204 -10.35 11.98 9.82
CA ASP A 204 -11.75 12.34 10.04
C ASP A 204 -12.59 11.12 10.45
N SER A 205 -12.28 9.95 9.90
CA SER A 205 -12.97 8.72 10.27
C SER A 205 -12.61 8.21 11.67
N LEU A 206 -11.56 8.74 12.33
CA LEU A 206 -11.18 8.42 13.70
C LEU A 206 -11.95 9.26 14.73
N LYS A 207 -12.65 10.30 14.29
CA LYS A 207 -13.42 11.19 15.17
C LYS A 207 -14.60 10.47 15.82
N ASP A 208 -14.96 10.93 17.02
CA ASP A 208 -16.15 10.50 17.74
C ASP A 208 -17.43 11.13 17.16
N ARG A 209 -18.56 10.97 17.86
CA ARG A 209 -19.88 11.46 17.41
C ARG A 209 -19.96 12.98 17.49
N GLU A 210 -19.16 13.58 18.35
CA GLU A 210 -18.99 15.00 18.58
C GLU A 210 -18.07 15.64 17.51
N GLY A 211 -17.43 14.82 16.67
CA GLY A 211 -16.52 15.27 15.61
C GLY A 211 -15.11 15.59 16.12
N MET A 212 -14.78 15.12 17.31
CA MET A 212 -13.48 15.33 17.96
C MET A 212 -12.62 14.08 17.83
N LEU A 213 -11.31 14.28 17.70
CA LEU A 213 -10.37 13.16 17.82
C LEU A 213 -10.31 12.71 19.28
N PRO A 214 -10.19 11.41 19.55
CA PRO A 214 -10.07 10.92 20.91
C PRO A 214 -8.79 11.46 21.57
N ASP A 215 -8.85 11.76 22.87
CA ASP A 215 -7.67 12.19 23.64
C ASP A 215 -6.57 11.10 23.67
N VAL A 216 -6.98 9.83 23.59
CA VAL A 216 -6.12 8.65 23.55
C VAL A 216 -6.59 7.73 22.43
N PHE A 217 -5.78 7.56 21.38
CA PHE A 217 -6.00 6.52 20.38
C PHE A 217 -5.74 5.13 20.98
N THR A 218 -6.39 4.11 20.43
CA THR A 218 -6.06 2.71 20.75
C THR A 218 -4.70 2.33 20.16
N ASP A 219 -3.98 1.41 20.79
CA ASP A 219 -2.61 1.00 20.41
C ASP A 219 -2.48 0.65 18.91
N ASP A 220 -3.51 0.03 18.31
CA ASP A 220 -3.56 -0.33 16.90
C ASP A 220 -3.71 0.86 15.95
N LEU A 221 -4.24 1.99 16.44
CA LEU A 221 -4.51 3.20 15.66
C LEU A 221 -3.51 4.34 15.92
N VAL A 222 -2.85 4.38 17.10
CA VAL A 222 -1.90 5.45 17.47
C VAL A 222 -0.89 5.70 16.35
N ARG A 223 -0.17 4.66 15.93
CA ARG A 223 0.87 4.79 14.90
C ARG A 223 0.29 5.32 13.59
N ALA A 224 -0.82 4.75 13.12
CA ALA A 224 -1.44 5.16 11.87
C ALA A 224 -1.95 6.61 11.94
N ALA A 225 -2.53 7.03 13.07
CA ALA A 225 -3.00 8.41 13.27
C ALA A 225 -1.83 9.41 13.22
N LEU A 226 -0.77 9.16 13.98
CA LEU A 226 0.39 10.06 14.04
C LEU A 226 1.17 10.10 12.73
N VAL A 227 1.34 8.95 12.07
CA VAL A 227 1.96 8.88 10.73
C VAL A 227 1.12 9.60 9.68
N ALA A 228 -0.22 9.54 9.76
CA ALA A 228 -1.08 10.32 8.86
C ALA A 228 -0.88 11.84 9.04
N HIS A 229 -0.79 12.33 10.28
CA HIS A 229 -0.45 13.72 10.56
C HIS A 229 0.95 14.07 10.06
N PHE A 230 1.93 13.18 10.22
CA PHE A 230 3.29 13.39 9.72
C PHE A 230 3.30 13.54 8.20
N TYR A 231 2.62 12.63 7.48
CA TYR A 231 2.48 12.71 6.04
C TYR A 231 1.78 14.00 5.60
N LEU A 232 0.73 14.43 6.30
CA LEU A 232 0.08 15.72 6.01
C LEU A 232 1.06 16.89 6.14
N GLY A 233 1.86 16.93 7.21
CA GLY A 233 2.93 17.92 7.36
C GLY A 233 3.89 17.91 6.16
N CYS A 234 4.39 16.74 5.80
CA CYS A 234 5.27 16.59 4.64
C CYS A 234 4.61 17.01 3.32
N LEU A 235 3.33 16.69 3.11
CA LEU A 235 2.62 16.99 1.86
C LEU A 235 2.39 18.49 1.65
N PHE A 236 2.06 19.23 2.71
CA PHE A 236 1.89 20.68 2.60
C PHE A 236 3.19 21.39 2.21
N THR A 237 4.35 20.90 2.68
CA THR A 237 5.66 21.46 2.26
C THR A 237 6.07 21.05 0.84
N LYS A 238 5.53 19.94 0.30
CA LYS A 238 5.76 19.49 -1.08
C LYS A 238 4.94 20.25 -2.13
N LEU A 239 3.89 21.00 -1.73
CA LEU A 239 3.08 21.78 -2.66
C LEU A 239 3.92 22.83 -3.38
N ILE A 240 3.93 22.78 -4.71
CA ILE A 240 4.69 23.72 -5.53
C ILE A 240 3.80 24.93 -5.79
N GLU A 241 4.03 26.00 -5.05
CA GLU A 241 3.28 27.26 -5.17
C GLU A 241 4.23 28.42 -5.45
N SER A 242 3.76 29.42 -6.20
CA SER A 242 4.49 30.66 -6.49
C SER A 242 4.03 31.81 -5.61
N ASP A 243 2.75 31.82 -5.25
CA ASP A 243 2.14 32.85 -4.40
C ASP A 243 2.60 32.74 -2.95
N THR A 244 3.15 33.83 -2.40
CA THR A 244 3.70 33.88 -1.04
C THR A 244 2.66 33.66 0.04
N VAL A 245 1.42 34.14 -0.15
CA VAL A 245 0.34 33.99 0.83
C VAL A 245 -0.05 32.52 0.96
N LYS A 246 -0.19 31.84 -0.18
CA LYS A 246 -0.48 30.40 -0.20
C LYS A 246 0.69 29.56 0.32
N LYS A 247 1.95 29.93 0.06
CA LYS A 247 3.12 29.29 0.69
C LYS A 247 3.06 29.39 2.21
N LEU A 248 2.78 30.59 2.73
CA LEU A 248 2.65 30.80 4.18
C LEU A 248 1.50 29.98 4.77
N HIS A 249 0.36 29.91 4.07
CA HIS A 249 -0.75 29.05 4.47
C HIS A 249 -0.34 27.57 4.53
N ASN A 250 0.34 27.05 3.50
CA ASN A 250 0.81 25.67 3.49
C ASN A 250 1.79 25.39 4.64
N LEU A 251 2.69 26.34 4.95
CA LEU A 251 3.59 26.22 6.11
C LEU A 251 2.82 26.19 7.43
N SER A 252 1.78 27.01 7.60
CA SER A 252 0.89 26.96 8.77
C SER A 252 0.23 25.58 8.90
N CYS A 253 -0.34 25.05 7.82
CA CYS A 253 -0.94 23.72 7.83
C CYS A 253 0.08 22.62 8.15
N SER A 254 1.31 22.75 7.66
CA SER A 254 2.38 21.82 8.02
C SER A 254 2.74 21.90 9.51
N GLU A 255 2.88 23.10 10.04
CA GLU A 255 3.20 23.35 11.44
C GLU A 255 2.11 22.81 12.38
N GLU A 256 0.83 23.03 12.04
CA GLU A 256 -0.32 22.50 12.78
C GLU A 256 -0.27 20.97 12.92
N ASN A 257 0.08 20.26 11.83
CA ASN A 257 0.17 18.81 11.87
C ASN A 257 1.33 18.31 12.73
N TYR A 258 2.51 18.95 12.64
CA TYR A 258 3.64 18.56 13.49
C TYR A 258 3.41 18.91 14.96
N LYS A 259 2.77 20.06 15.25
CA LYS A 259 2.37 20.42 16.61
C LYS A 259 1.42 19.40 17.21
N TYR A 260 0.42 18.94 16.44
CA TYR A 260 -0.50 17.91 16.92
C TYR A 260 0.24 16.64 17.38
N ILE A 261 1.24 16.18 16.62
CA ILE A 261 2.03 15.00 16.99
C ILE A 261 2.77 15.24 18.31
N LEU A 262 3.45 16.38 18.45
CA LEU A 262 4.19 16.73 19.67
C LEU A 262 3.26 16.82 20.88
N GLU A 263 2.16 17.56 20.76
CA GLU A 263 1.16 17.71 21.82
C GLU A 263 0.53 16.38 22.22
N TYR A 264 0.27 15.50 21.26
CA TYR A 264 -0.23 14.15 21.53
C TYR A 264 0.81 13.32 22.31
N SER A 265 2.08 13.38 21.90
CA SER A 265 3.20 12.66 22.53
C SER A 265 3.44 13.10 23.97
N GLU A 266 3.37 14.41 24.22
CA GLU A 266 3.54 15.00 25.55
C GLU A 266 2.38 14.63 26.49
N LYS A 267 1.15 14.56 25.97
CA LYS A 267 -0.03 14.17 26.74
C LYS A 267 -0.10 12.66 27.00
N ASN A 268 0.44 11.84 26.09
CA ASN A 268 0.35 10.38 26.11
C ASN A 268 1.73 9.73 26.06
N PRO A 269 2.57 9.88 27.11
CA PRO A 269 3.96 9.44 27.09
C PRO A 269 4.12 7.92 26.93
N ASP A 270 3.13 7.12 27.34
CA ASP A 270 3.14 5.66 27.17
C ASP A 270 3.12 5.24 25.69
N HIS A 271 2.63 6.11 24.81
CA HIS A 271 2.56 5.87 23.37
C HIS A 271 3.82 6.29 22.60
N ASN A 272 4.82 6.86 23.27
CA ASN A 272 6.07 7.30 22.62
C ASN A 272 6.83 6.17 21.90
N ILE A 273 6.61 4.91 22.28
CA ILE A 273 7.19 3.73 21.59
C ILE A 273 6.63 3.53 20.16
N HIS A 274 5.50 4.16 19.85
CA HIS A 274 4.80 4.04 18.57
C HIS A 274 5.09 5.19 17.60
N ILE A 275 5.85 6.20 18.06
CA ILE A 275 6.25 7.42 17.35
C ILE A 275 7.64 7.24 16.75
#